data_AF-M3WRQ9-F1
#
_entry.id   AF-M3WRQ9-F1
#
_cell.length_a   1.000
_cell.length_b   1.000
_cell.length_c   1.000
_cell.angle_alpha   90.00
_cell.angle_beta   90.00
_cell.angle_gamma   90.00
#
_symmetry.space_group_name_H-M   'P 1'
#
loop_
_entity.id
_entity.type
_entity.pdbx_description
1 polymer ?
#
loop_
_entity_poly.entity_id
_entity_poly.type
_entity_poly.pdbx_seq_one_letter_code
_entity_poly.pdbx_strand_id
1 'polypeptide(L)'
;MSISRPVGEVASSSLRLQPTSDLPALLTPADFLAAPFQLQEGEVGIIDSEVCKMYFQSPDSSSSEYSIHEDMFCAGDLMTGKSICRGDSGGPLVCKLNGGTWFLMGLSSWSQACRYPIGPSVFTRLTYFSHWISEKRSTLPNPDPSFAPSQDKPPILSDFSSLGTVHKPSTCITLVSLQTFLLLLIFLRIL
;
A
#
# COMPACT_ATOMS: atom_id res chain seq x y z
N MET A 1 -6.06 2.10 -11.27
CA MET A 1 -5.40 2.24 -9.96
C MET A 1 -6.36 1.68 -8.93
N SER A 2 -6.03 0.55 -8.33
CA SER A 2 -6.99 -0.26 -7.57
C SER A 2 -6.35 -0.77 -6.30
N ILE A 3 -6.42 -0.01 -5.21
CA ILE A 3 -6.05 -0.52 -3.89
C ILE A 3 -7.13 -1.50 -3.43
N SER A 4 -6.73 -2.63 -2.87
CA SER A 4 -7.67 -3.60 -2.31
C SER A 4 -8.54 -2.94 -1.22
N ARG A 5 -9.85 -2.87 -1.46
CA ARG A 5 -10.81 -2.40 -0.45
C ARG A 5 -10.87 -3.40 0.72
N PRO A 6 -10.97 -2.93 1.98
CA PRO A 6 -11.18 -3.81 3.12
C PRO A 6 -12.52 -4.55 2.99
N VAL A 7 -12.55 -5.82 3.39
CA VAL A 7 -13.78 -6.60 3.49
C VAL A 7 -14.60 -6.06 4.68
N GLY A 8 -15.63 -5.28 4.38
CA GLY A 8 -16.49 -4.68 5.39
C GLY A 8 -17.60 -3.79 4.86
N GLU A 9 -18.14 -4.03 3.67
CA GLU A 9 -19.40 -3.42 3.23
C GLU A 9 -20.05 -4.29 2.15
N VAL A 10 -20.77 -5.32 2.60
CA VAL A 10 -21.71 -6.04 1.75
C VAL A 10 -22.94 -5.14 1.62
N ALA A 11 -23.00 -4.33 0.58
CA ALA A 11 -24.25 -3.77 0.12
C ALA A 11 -25.10 -4.95 -0.38
N SER A 12 -26.04 -5.37 0.48
CA SER A 12 -27.07 -6.35 0.16
C SER A 12 -27.87 -5.86 -1.05
N SER A 13 -27.57 -6.42 -2.22
CA SER A 13 -28.51 -6.47 -3.33
C SER A 13 -28.64 -7.92 -3.74
N SER A 14 -29.85 -8.46 -3.54
CA SER A 14 -30.21 -9.80 -3.96
C SER A 14 -29.98 -9.92 -5.47
N LEU A 15 -28.94 -10.67 -5.87
CA LEU A 15 -28.94 -11.29 -7.19
C LEU A 15 -29.08 -12.80 -7.02
N ARG A 16 -30.25 -13.26 -7.47
CA ARG A 16 -30.71 -14.64 -7.55
C ARG A 16 -29.70 -15.44 -8.39
N LEU A 17 -29.13 -16.51 -7.82
CA LEU A 17 -28.29 -17.46 -8.54
C LEU A 17 -29.13 -18.17 -9.63
N GLN A 18 -28.73 -18.05 -10.89
CA GLN A 18 -29.08 -19.04 -11.92
C GLN A 18 -27.79 -19.68 -12.45
N PRO A 19 -27.78 -21.01 -12.63
CA PRO A 19 -26.60 -21.75 -13.05
C PRO A 19 -26.56 -21.84 -14.58
N THR A 20 -25.57 -21.25 -15.21
CA THR A 20 -25.14 -21.67 -16.56
C THR A 20 -23.64 -21.78 -16.63
N SER A 21 -23.23 -22.91 -17.19
CA SER A 21 -21.89 -23.34 -17.54
C SER A 21 -21.12 -22.29 -18.35
N ASP A 22 -20.15 -21.61 -17.77
CA ASP A 22 -19.15 -20.89 -18.56
C ASP A 22 -17.80 -20.89 -17.83
N LEU A 23 -16.81 -21.42 -18.53
CA LEU A 23 -15.39 -21.42 -18.21
C LEU A 23 -14.94 -19.97 -17.92
N PRO A 24 -14.14 -19.67 -16.87
CA PRO A 24 -13.80 -18.30 -16.56
C PRO A 24 -12.99 -17.69 -17.70
N ALA A 25 -13.58 -16.68 -18.35
CA ALA A 25 -12.96 -15.93 -19.42
C ALA A 25 -11.61 -15.36 -18.95
N LEU A 26 -10.59 -15.61 -19.77
CA LEU A 26 -9.27 -15.02 -19.66
C LEU A 26 -9.43 -13.49 -19.78
N LEU A 27 -9.14 -12.75 -18.71
CA LEU A 27 -9.27 -11.28 -18.69
C LEU A 27 -8.42 -10.67 -19.79
N THR A 28 -9.07 -9.99 -20.74
CA THR A 28 -8.36 -9.31 -21.84
C THR A 28 -7.96 -7.90 -21.41
N PRO A 29 -6.97 -7.28 -22.07
CA PRO A 29 -6.62 -5.88 -21.83
C PRO A 29 -7.75 -4.89 -22.15
N ALA A 30 -8.94 -5.32 -22.58
CA ALA A 30 -10.09 -4.44 -22.80
C ALA A 30 -10.97 -4.28 -21.55
N ASP A 31 -10.80 -5.11 -20.52
CA ASP A 31 -11.56 -5.05 -19.26
C ASP A 31 -10.96 -4.05 -18.27
N PHE A 32 -10.38 -2.96 -18.76
CA PHE A 32 -10.07 -1.81 -17.92
C PHE A 32 -11.38 -1.25 -17.36
N LEU A 33 -11.42 -0.98 -16.05
CA LEU A 33 -12.64 -0.55 -15.32
C LEU A 33 -13.38 0.56 -16.08
N ALA A 34 -14.71 0.58 -16.03
CA ALA A 34 -15.47 1.66 -16.65
C ALA A 34 -15.10 3.02 -16.02
N ALA A 35 -14.90 4.04 -16.85
CA ALA A 35 -14.62 5.41 -16.43
C ALA A 35 -15.82 6.03 -15.66
N PRO A 36 -15.60 6.99 -14.76
CA PRO A 36 -14.33 7.66 -14.44
C PRO A 36 -13.47 6.88 -13.44
N PHE A 37 -12.18 6.74 -13.75
CA PHE A 37 -11.20 6.21 -12.81
C PHE A 37 -10.88 7.28 -11.76
N GLN A 38 -11.42 7.11 -10.55
CA GLN A 38 -11.01 7.95 -9.43
C GLN A 38 -9.68 7.43 -8.86
N LEU A 39 -8.74 8.34 -8.64
CA LEU A 39 -7.50 8.04 -7.93
C LEU A 39 -7.83 7.43 -6.56
N GLN A 40 -7.18 6.32 -6.22
CA GLN A 40 -7.37 5.63 -4.94
C GLN A 40 -6.13 5.80 -4.07
N GLU A 41 -6.33 5.81 -2.76
CA GLU A 41 -5.25 5.80 -1.76
C GLU A 41 -5.54 4.80 -0.64
N GLY A 42 -4.49 4.41 0.09
CA GLY A 42 -4.57 3.43 1.16
C GLY A 42 -3.39 3.56 2.10
N GLU A 43 -3.69 3.69 3.40
CA GLU A 43 -2.68 3.71 4.43
C GLU A 43 -2.16 2.29 4.71
N VAL A 44 -0.83 2.16 4.75
CA VAL A 44 -0.11 0.88 4.95
C VAL A 44 1.07 1.09 5.90
N GLY A 45 1.48 0.03 6.59
CA GLY A 45 2.67 0.04 7.44
C GLY A 45 3.91 -0.47 6.69
N ILE A 46 5.08 0.10 6.99
CA ILE A 46 6.36 -0.48 6.56
C ILE A 46 6.60 -1.76 7.36
N ILE A 47 7.02 -2.81 6.66
CA ILE A 47 7.26 -4.13 7.23
C ILE A 47 8.77 -4.36 7.28
N ASP A 48 9.20 -4.92 8.40
CA ASP A 48 10.59 -5.30 8.65
C ASP A 48 11.13 -6.27 7.57
N SER A 49 12.42 -6.18 7.27
CA SER A 49 12.98 -6.86 6.09
C SER A 49 12.99 -8.37 6.27
N GLU A 50 13.25 -8.85 7.49
CA GLU A 50 13.26 -10.25 7.86
C GLU A 50 11.85 -10.81 7.79
N VAL A 51 10.88 -10.09 8.35
CA VAL A 51 9.46 -10.45 8.27
C VAL A 51 9.00 -10.48 6.82
N CYS A 52 9.38 -9.50 6.00
CA CYS A 52 8.97 -9.47 4.61
C CYS A 52 9.51 -10.67 3.82
N LYS A 53 10.79 -11.03 4.02
CA LYS A 53 11.38 -12.20 3.36
C LYS A 53 10.57 -13.46 3.62
N MET A 54 10.03 -13.63 4.82
CA MET A 54 9.19 -14.80 5.17
C MET A 54 7.91 -14.91 4.32
N TYR A 55 7.35 -13.78 3.85
CA TYR A 55 6.15 -13.80 2.97
C TYR A 55 6.44 -14.29 1.55
N PHE A 56 7.69 -14.18 1.10
CA PHE A 56 8.09 -14.48 -0.28
C PHE A 56 9.04 -15.67 -0.39
N GLN A 57 9.24 -16.42 0.69
CA GLN A 57 10.00 -17.68 0.65
C GLN A 57 9.23 -18.71 -0.18
N SER A 58 9.84 -19.16 -1.28
CA SER A 58 9.34 -20.29 -2.06
C SER A 58 9.61 -21.60 -1.31
N PRO A 59 8.63 -22.53 -1.18
CA PRO A 59 8.87 -23.85 -0.61
C PRO A 59 9.78 -24.72 -1.49
N ASP A 60 9.85 -24.44 -2.79
CA ASP A 60 10.76 -25.07 -3.74
C ASP A 60 11.90 -24.12 -4.10
N SER A 61 13.07 -24.39 -3.53
CA SER A 61 14.31 -23.59 -3.59
C SER A 61 14.91 -23.39 -4.99
N SER A 62 14.23 -23.86 -6.05
CA SER A 62 14.65 -23.72 -7.45
C SER A 62 14.15 -22.42 -8.12
N SER A 63 13.25 -21.67 -7.47
CA SER A 63 12.71 -20.40 -7.99
C SER A 63 13.21 -19.21 -7.19
N SER A 64 14.32 -18.61 -7.63
CA SER A 64 14.87 -17.35 -7.11
C SER A 64 14.08 -16.11 -7.54
N GLU A 65 12.85 -16.29 -8.05
CA GLU A 65 12.13 -15.24 -8.78
C GLU A 65 11.55 -14.16 -7.84
N TYR A 66 11.40 -14.45 -6.55
CA TYR A 66 10.74 -13.56 -5.58
C TYR A 66 11.60 -13.26 -4.34
N SER A 67 12.92 -13.13 -4.49
CA SER A 67 13.79 -12.70 -3.38
C SER A 67 13.68 -11.21 -3.09
N ILE A 68 13.58 -10.85 -1.80
CA ILE A 68 13.65 -9.46 -1.34
C ILE A 68 15.11 -9.02 -1.23
N HIS A 69 15.48 -8.00 -2.00
CA HIS A 69 16.81 -7.41 -2.09
C HIS A 69 16.94 -6.11 -1.28
N GLU A 70 18.17 -5.62 -1.10
CA GLU A 70 18.47 -4.42 -0.29
C GLU A 70 17.91 -3.12 -0.90
N ASP A 71 17.75 -3.11 -2.22
CA ASP A 71 17.13 -2.04 -2.99
C ASP A 71 15.59 -2.07 -2.93
N MET A 72 15.03 -2.95 -2.09
CA MET A 72 13.60 -3.13 -1.87
C MET A 72 13.23 -3.00 -0.39
N PHE A 73 11.94 -2.75 -0.14
CA PHE A 73 11.30 -2.89 1.16
C PHE A 73 9.82 -3.19 0.97
N CYS A 74 9.16 -3.63 2.04
CA CYS A 74 7.77 -4.05 1.95
C CYS A 74 6.86 -3.15 2.76
N ALA A 75 5.64 -2.98 2.28
CA ALA A 75 4.59 -2.29 3.01
C ALA A 75 3.23 -2.93 2.72
N GLY A 76 2.37 -2.89 3.72
CA GLY A 76 1.00 -3.40 3.62
C GLY A 76 0.26 -3.22 4.92
N ASP A 77 -1.06 -3.41 4.87
CA ASP A 77 -1.87 -3.61 6.06
C ASP A 77 -2.20 -5.10 6.16
N LEU A 78 -1.49 -5.83 7.03
CA LEU A 78 -1.67 -7.27 7.20
C LEU A 78 -3.02 -7.62 7.84
N MET A 79 -3.70 -6.66 8.47
CA MET A 79 -5.00 -6.88 9.11
C MET A 79 -6.15 -6.68 8.12
N THR A 80 -6.11 -5.60 7.34
CA THR A 80 -7.18 -5.28 6.38
C THR A 80 -6.91 -5.77 4.96
N GLY A 81 -5.69 -6.20 4.66
CA GLY A 81 -5.26 -6.66 3.35
C GLY A 81 -5.07 -5.54 2.33
N LYS A 82 -4.91 -4.27 2.77
CA LYS A 82 -4.58 -3.16 1.85
C LYS A 82 -3.17 -3.35 1.31
N SER A 83 -3.06 -3.35 -0.01
CA SER A 83 -1.84 -3.59 -0.76
C SER A 83 -1.95 -2.95 -2.15
N ILE A 84 -0.85 -2.94 -2.91
CA ILE A 84 -0.86 -2.52 -4.32
C ILE A 84 -1.48 -3.62 -5.18
N CYS A 85 -2.00 -3.25 -6.34
CA CYS A 85 -2.47 -4.19 -7.35
C CYS A 85 -1.97 -3.86 -8.75
N ARG A 86 -2.43 -4.68 -9.71
CA ARG A 86 -2.14 -4.48 -11.13
C ARG A 86 -2.56 -3.07 -11.55
N GLY A 87 -1.59 -2.34 -12.12
CA GLY A 87 -1.77 -0.97 -12.57
C GLY A 87 -1.38 0.10 -11.53
N ASP A 88 -0.93 -0.29 -10.35
CA ASP A 88 -0.42 0.65 -9.36
C ASP A 88 1.11 0.83 -9.45
N SER A 89 1.81 -0.01 -10.21
CA SER A 89 3.28 0.01 -10.40
C SER A 89 3.81 1.40 -10.77
N GLY A 90 4.89 1.83 -10.11
CA GLY A 90 5.47 3.16 -10.24
C GLY A 90 4.77 4.24 -9.41
N GLY A 91 3.61 3.94 -8.83
CA GLY A 91 2.88 4.81 -7.91
C GLY A 91 3.68 5.11 -6.62
N PRO A 92 3.47 6.28 -6.01
CA PRO A 92 4.26 6.73 -4.88
C PRO A 92 3.80 6.11 -3.55
N LEU A 93 4.75 5.65 -2.73
CA LEU A 93 4.55 5.46 -1.30
C LEU A 93 5.17 6.64 -0.56
N VAL A 94 4.32 7.41 0.13
CA VAL A 94 4.71 8.63 0.84
C VAL A 94 4.51 8.49 2.34
N CYS A 95 5.42 9.08 3.12
CA CYS A 95 5.30 9.15 4.57
C CYS A 95 5.34 10.60 5.03
N LYS A 96 4.45 10.94 5.97
CA LYS A 96 4.42 12.26 6.60
C LYS A 96 5.34 12.25 7.82
N LEU A 97 6.42 13.03 7.78
CA LEU A 97 7.37 13.14 8.89
C LEU A 97 7.00 14.28 9.85
N ASN A 98 7.70 14.35 10.99
CA ASN A 98 7.58 15.43 11.96
C ASN A 98 7.76 16.78 11.26
N GLY A 99 6.79 17.69 11.42
CA GLY A 99 6.74 18.97 10.69
C GLY A 99 5.71 18.98 9.55
N GLY A 100 5.06 17.85 9.25
CA GLY A 100 3.91 17.78 8.34
C GLY A 100 4.24 17.65 6.87
N THR A 101 5.52 17.59 6.53
CA THR A 101 6.01 17.39 5.16
C THR A 101 5.92 15.92 4.76
N TRP A 102 5.47 15.68 3.53
CA TRP A 102 5.42 14.36 2.90
C TRP A 102 6.72 14.06 2.18
N PHE A 103 7.27 12.88 2.41
CA PHE A 103 8.47 12.38 1.76
C PHE A 103 8.13 11.14 0.95
N LEU A 104 8.64 11.10 -0.28
CA LEU A 104 8.57 9.91 -1.12
C LEU A 104 9.57 8.87 -0.60
N MET A 105 9.07 7.76 -0.10
CA MET A 105 9.88 6.69 0.51
C MET A 105 10.13 5.55 -0.47
N GLY A 106 9.17 5.27 -1.35
CA GLY A 106 9.26 4.20 -2.31
C GLY A 106 8.38 4.37 -3.53
N LEU A 107 8.65 3.53 -4.52
CA LEU A 107 7.81 3.35 -5.71
C LEU A 107 7.25 1.94 -5.68
N SER A 108 5.95 1.78 -5.84
CA SER A 108 5.31 0.48 -5.93
C SER A 108 5.94 -0.31 -7.08
N SER A 109 6.32 -1.57 -6.80
CA SER A 109 7.06 -2.38 -7.76
C SER A 109 6.25 -3.61 -8.12
N TRP A 110 6.12 -4.53 -7.18
CA TRP A 110 5.46 -5.81 -7.38
C TRP A 110 4.84 -6.30 -6.08
N SER A 111 3.94 -7.27 -6.20
CA SER A 111 3.30 -7.95 -5.10
C SER A 111 2.94 -9.35 -5.56
N GLN A 112 2.50 -10.20 -4.63
CA GLN A 112 1.74 -11.37 -5.03
C GLN A 112 0.41 -10.94 -5.68
N ALA A 113 -0.29 -11.89 -6.30
CA ALA A 113 -1.60 -11.63 -6.90
C ALA A 113 -2.55 -10.92 -5.91
N CYS A 114 -3.37 -9.99 -6.42
CA CYS A 114 -4.41 -9.32 -5.65
C CYS A 114 -5.61 -10.22 -5.38
N ARG A 115 -5.36 -11.27 -4.62
CA ARG A 115 -6.35 -12.26 -4.22
C ARG A 115 -6.11 -12.61 -2.77
N TYR A 116 -7.20 -12.76 -2.03
CA TYR A 116 -7.13 -13.11 -0.61
C TYR A 116 -6.49 -14.50 -0.40
N PRO A 117 -5.64 -14.67 0.64
CA PRO A 117 -5.16 -13.64 1.57
C PRO A 117 -4.17 -12.68 0.90
N ILE A 118 -4.39 -11.38 1.07
CA ILE A 118 -3.53 -10.36 0.45
C ILE A 118 -2.31 -10.15 1.35
N GLY A 119 -1.14 -10.54 0.82
CA GLY A 119 0.15 -10.30 1.46
C GLY A 119 0.65 -8.86 1.29
N PRO A 120 1.82 -8.56 1.88
CA PRO A 120 2.45 -7.26 1.71
C PRO A 120 2.86 -7.02 0.26
N SER A 121 3.05 -5.76 -0.09
CA SER A 121 3.57 -5.32 -1.38
C SER A 121 5.03 -4.92 -1.28
N VAL A 122 5.76 -5.05 -2.38
CA VAL A 122 7.17 -4.70 -2.49
C VAL A 122 7.34 -3.38 -3.21
N PHE A 123 8.12 -2.51 -2.60
CA PHE A 123 8.43 -1.16 -3.06
C PHE A 123 9.93 -1.02 -3.30
N THR A 124 10.26 -0.21 -4.30
CA THR A 124 11.64 0.24 -4.56
C THR A 124 12.10 1.14 -3.41
N ARG A 125 13.26 0.85 -2.81
CA ARG A 125 13.84 1.63 -1.71
C ARG A 125 14.58 2.85 -2.25
N LEU A 126 13.95 4.03 -2.22
CA LEU A 126 14.56 5.23 -2.83
C LEU A 126 15.87 5.67 -2.16
N THR A 127 16.07 5.39 -0.88
CA THR A 127 17.33 5.70 -0.20
C THR A 127 18.51 4.94 -0.79
N TYR A 128 18.30 3.71 -1.28
CA TYR A 128 19.31 2.91 -1.98
C TYR A 128 19.76 3.59 -3.28
N PHE A 129 18.80 4.18 -4.03
CA PHE A 129 19.07 4.84 -5.31
C PHE A 129 19.42 6.33 -5.21
N SER A 130 19.58 6.87 -3.99
CA SER A 130 19.76 8.31 -3.76
C SER A 130 20.93 8.92 -4.55
N HIS A 131 22.06 8.23 -4.62
CA HIS A 131 23.23 8.67 -5.40
C HIS A 131 22.91 8.73 -6.91
N TRP A 132 22.33 7.66 -7.45
CA TRP A 132 21.95 7.60 -8.86
C TRP A 132 20.93 8.69 -9.22
N ILE A 133 19.93 8.93 -8.38
CA ILE A 133 18.94 10.01 -8.58
C ILE A 133 19.65 11.37 -8.62
N SER A 134 20.57 11.62 -7.69
CA SER A 134 21.33 12.87 -7.62
C SER A 134 22.19 13.08 -8.88
N GLU A 135 22.88 12.02 -9.32
CA GLU A 135 23.70 12.04 -10.55
C GLU A 135 22.85 12.31 -11.79
N LYS A 136 21.69 11.66 -11.94
CA LYS A 136 20.80 11.92 -13.08
C LYS A 136 20.22 13.32 -13.06
N ARG A 137 19.92 13.85 -11.89
CA ARG A 137 19.43 15.23 -11.75
C ARG A 137 20.47 16.28 -12.14
N SER A 138 21.77 16.01 -11.93
CA SER A 138 22.84 16.95 -12.27
C SER A 138 23.31 16.83 -13.73
N THR A 139 23.14 15.66 -14.35
CA THR A 139 23.65 15.38 -15.70
C THR A 139 22.59 15.54 -16.80
N LEU A 140 21.30 15.42 -16.48
CA LEU A 140 20.23 15.60 -17.45
C LEU A 140 19.91 17.09 -17.65
N PRO A 141 19.72 17.55 -18.90
CA PRO A 141 19.12 18.85 -19.16
C PRO A 141 17.76 18.94 -18.48
N ASN A 142 17.37 20.14 -18.03
CA ASN A 142 16.00 20.35 -17.58
C ASN A 142 15.03 19.92 -18.69
N PRO A 143 14.02 19.09 -18.39
CA PRO A 143 13.08 18.63 -19.40
C PRO A 143 12.38 19.85 -20.00
N ASP A 144 12.36 19.94 -21.33
CA ASP A 144 11.60 20.97 -22.02
C ASP A 144 10.10 20.73 -21.74
N PRO A 145 9.38 21.71 -21.15
CA PRO A 145 7.95 21.59 -20.86
C PRO A 145 7.10 21.21 -22.07
N SER A 146 7.59 21.45 -23.29
CA SER A 146 6.89 21.06 -24.54
C SER A 146 6.71 19.54 -24.69
N PHE A 147 7.53 18.72 -24.02
CA PHE A 147 7.41 17.27 -24.01
C PHE A 147 6.50 16.73 -22.90
N ALA A 148 6.06 17.57 -21.97
CA ALA A 148 5.12 17.12 -20.95
C ALA A 148 3.77 16.77 -21.62
N PRO A 149 3.16 15.61 -21.30
CA PRO A 149 1.78 15.35 -21.70
C PRO A 149 0.90 16.51 -21.25
N SER A 150 -0.06 16.92 -22.10
CA SER A 150 -1.05 17.92 -21.72
C SER A 150 -1.69 17.47 -20.41
N GLN A 151 -1.53 18.26 -19.34
CA GLN A 151 -2.18 17.97 -18.08
C GLN A 151 -3.69 18.09 -18.33
N ASP A 152 -4.38 16.96 -18.44
CA ASP A 152 -5.84 16.96 -18.40
C ASP A 152 -6.22 17.57 -17.05
N LYS A 153 -6.87 18.74 -17.11
CA LYS A 153 -7.35 19.41 -15.91
C LYS A 153 -8.22 18.41 -15.16
N PRO A 154 -7.84 17.97 -13.95
CA PRO A 154 -8.70 17.07 -13.19
C PRO A 154 -10.08 17.75 -13.06
N PRO A 155 -11.18 17.01 -13.22
CA PRO A 155 -12.51 17.59 -13.07
C PRO A 155 -12.56 18.35 -11.74
N ILE A 156 -13.00 19.61 -11.81
CA ILE A 156 -13.16 20.46 -10.63
C ILE A 156 -14.18 19.73 -9.72
N LEU A 157 -13.71 19.13 -8.64
CA LEU A 157 -14.57 18.59 -7.59
C LEU A 157 -15.16 19.80 -6.84
N SER A 158 -16.29 20.32 -7.34
CA SER A 158 -16.98 21.47 -6.76
C SER A 158 -17.80 21.13 -5.51
N ASP A 159 -17.97 19.86 -5.17
CA ASP A 159 -18.74 19.44 -3.98
C ASP A 159 -18.00 18.35 -3.20
N PHE A 160 -17.00 18.76 -2.43
CA PHE A 160 -16.50 17.95 -1.31
C PHE A 160 -17.04 18.55 -0.01
N SER A 161 -18.32 18.32 0.25
CA SER A 161 -18.81 18.35 1.63
C SER A 161 -18.13 17.19 2.36
N SER A 162 -17.02 17.51 3.02
CA SER A 162 -16.28 16.64 3.93
C SER A 162 -17.20 16.15 5.05
N LEU A 163 -17.96 15.08 4.78
CA LEU A 163 -18.61 14.28 5.81
C LEU A 163 -17.75 13.04 6.11
N GLY A 164 -16.46 13.27 6.29
CA GLY A 164 -15.54 12.29 6.86
C GLY A 164 -14.89 12.95 8.07
N THR A 165 -15.24 12.48 9.27
CA THR A 165 -14.51 12.86 10.47
C THR A 165 -13.10 12.33 10.35
N VAL A 166 -12.12 13.23 10.16
CA VAL A 166 -10.71 12.92 10.35
C VAL A 166 -10.56 12.42 11.78
N HIS A 167 -10.40 11.11 11.94
CA HIS A 167 -10.02 10.54 13.22
C HIS A 167 -8.61 11.03 13.53
N LYS A 168 -8.54 12.04 14.39
CA LYS A 168 -7.33 12.51 15.04
C LYS A 168 -6.60 11.29 15.65
N PRO A 169 -5.29 11.12 15.42
CA PRO A 169 -4.55 10.04 16.05
C PRO A 169 -4.63 10.23 17.57
N SER A 170 -5.31 9.30 18.24
CA SER A 170 -5.18 9.13 19.69
C SER A 170 -3.82 8.50 19.92
N THR A 171 -2.92 9.27 20.52
CA THR A 171 -1.63 8.77 21.01
C THR A 171 -1.90 7.63 22.00
N CYS A 172 -1.73 6.38 21.57
CA CYS A 172 -1.75 5.23 22.47
C CYS A 172 -0.36 5.06 23.07
N ILE A 173 0.05 6.02 23.91
CA ILE A 173 1.03 5.72 24.95
C ILE A 173 0.18 5.14 26.08
N THR A 174 0.06 3.82 26.14
CA THR A 174 -0.42 3.17 27.36
C THR A 174 0.66 3.38 28.41
N LEU A 175 0.63 4.52 29.10
CA LEU A 175 1.24 4.64 30.42
C LEU A 175 0.50 3.59 31.25
N VAL A 176 1.15 2.44 31.43
CA VAL A 176 0.69 1.40 32.35
C VAL A 176 0.48 2.12 33.67
N SER A 177 -0.78 2.31 34.05
CA SER A 177 -1.15 3.06 35.25
C SER A 177 -0.28 2.59 36.41
N LEU A 178 0.20 3.50 37.25
CA LEU A 178 1.02 3.16 38.42
C LEU A 178 0.35 2.06 39.26
N GLN A 179 -0.98 2.00 39.24
CA GLN A 179 -1.78 0.95 39.88
C GLN A 179 -1.56 -0.43 39.23
N THR A 180 -1.53 -0.52 37.90
CA THR A 180 -1.26 -1.79 37.19
C THR A 180 0.18 -2.27 37.37
N PHE A 181 1.16 -1.37 37.45
CA PHE A 181 2.55 -1.73 37.77
C PHE A 181 2.68 -2.20 39.23
N LEU A 182 2.01 -1.52 40.17
CA LEU A 182 2.02 -1.91 41.57
C LEU A 182 1.37 -3.28 41.80
N LEU A 183 0.25 -3.56 41.12
CA LEU A 183 -0.42 -4.87 41.18
C LEU A 183 0.44 -6.00 40.61
N LEU A 184 1.17 -5.76 39.52
CA LEU A 184 2.11 -6.73 38.94
C LEU A 184 3.27 -7.02 39.90
N LEU A 185 3.82 -6.00 40.55
CA LEU A 185 4.88 -6.15 41.55
C LEU A 185 4.40 -6.89 42.81
N ILE A 186 3.15 -6.70 43.22
CA ILE A 186 2.55 -7.44 44.34
C ILE A 186 2.40 -8.92 43.95
N PHE A 187 1.90 -9.22 42.74
CA PHE A 187 1.76 -10.59 42.26
C PHE A 187 3.12 -11.32 42.17
N LEU A 188 4.17 -10.66 41.69
CA LEU A 188 5.52 -11.21 41.59
C LEU A 188 6.21 -11.43 42.96
N ARG A 189 5.70 -10.85 44.04
CA ARG A 189 6.22 -11.08 45.41
C ARG A 189 5.51 -12.22 46.15
N ILE A 190 4.39 -12.71 45.61
CA ILE A 190 3.57 -13.76 46.23
C ILE A 190 3.87 -15.15 45.60
N LEU A 191 4.57 -15.17 44.47
CA LEU A 191 5.11 -16.38 43.82
C LEU A 191 6.52 -16.71 44.31
#